data_AF-A0A9X2LDE5-F1
#
_entry.id   AF-A0A9X2LDE5-F1
#
_cell.length_a   1.000
_cell.length_b   1.000
_cell.length_c   1.000
_cell.angle_alpha   90.00
_cell.angle_beta   90.00
_cell.angle_gamma   90.00
#
_symmetry.space_group_name_H-M   'P 1'
#
loop_
_entity.id
_entity.type
_entity.pdbx_description
1 polymer ?
#
loop_
_entity_poly.entity_id
_entity_poly.type
_entity_poly.pdbx_seq_one_letter_code
_entity_poly.pdbx_strand_id
1 'polypeptide(L)'
;MGCSIKEIQTEAWVDALPRVDQLTARELEVFTLLSHGSSNQALADALFVSERTVRAHLTSIAIKLGLDSRLQLCLASHAHNHGCCTRPLHIVADDNSLAA
;
A
#
# COMPACT_ATOMS: atom_id res chain seq x y z
N MET A 1 -14.63 -22.10 -16.91
CA MET A 1 -13.23 -21.81 -16.53
C MET A 1 -13.26 -20.60 -15.62
N GLY A 2 -13.51 -20.84 -14.34
CA GLY A 2 -13.64 -19.79 -13.34
C GLY A 2 -12.28 -19.14 -13.11
N CYS A 3 -12.21 -17.84 -13.33
CA CYS A 3 -11.04 -17.05 -12.99
C CYS A 3 -10.76 -17.23 -11.50
N SER A 4 -9.65 -17.89 -11.15
CA SER A 4 -9.11 -17.89 -9.79
C SER A 4 -8.65 -16.49 -9.47
N ILE A 5 -9.58 -15.67 -8.98
CA ILE A 5 -9.26 -14.49 -8.20
C ILE A 5 -8.61 -15.07 -6.94
N LYS A 6 -7.28 -15.19 -6.98
CA LYS A 6 -6.46 -15.50 -5.80
C LYS A 6 -6.85 -14.47 -4.78
N GLU A 7 -7.62 -14.91 -3.79
CA GLU A 7 -7.61 -14.46 -2.40
C GLU A 7 -6.88 -13.13 -2.26
N ILE A 8 -7.60 -12.06 -2.60
CA ILE A 8 -7.07 -10.71 -2.48
C ILE A 8 -6.79 -10.57 -0.99
N GLN A 9 -5.52 -10.51 -0.63
CA GLN A 9 -5.04 -10.22 0.73
C GLN A 9 -5.48 -8.79 1.04
N THR A 10 -6.76 -8.61 1.42
CA THR A 10 -7.46 -7.33 1.28
C THR A 10 -7.11 -6.36 2.42
N GLU A 11 -6.45 -6.81 3.49
CA GLU A 11 -6.24 -5.99 4.69
C GLU A 11 -4.77 -5.76 5.11
N ALA A 12 -3.79 -6.38 4.44
CA ALA A 12 -2.37 -6.27 4.82
C ALA A 12 -1.82 -4.82 4.79
N TRP A 13 -2.43 -3.94 3.98
CA TRP A 13 -2.03 -2.53 3.89
C TRP A 13 -2.52 -1.67 5.07
N VAL A 14 -3.52 -2.13 5.83
CA VAL A 14 -4.00 -1.44 7.05
C VAL A 14 -3.00 -1.66 8.18
N ASP A 15 -2.54 -2.90 8.36
CA ASP A 15 -1.53 -3.28 9.36
C ASP A 15 -0.16 -2.62 9.13
N ALA A 16 0.09 -2.16 7.91
CA ALA A 16 1.30 -1.43 7.54
C ALA A 16 1.30 0.03 8.01
N LEU A 17 0.15 0.65 8.27
CA LEU A 17 0.05 2.08 8.59
C LEU A 17 0.90 2.49 9.82
N PRO A 18 0.92 1.74 10.95
CA PRO A 18 1.78 2.07 12.08
C PRO A 18 3.29 1.92 11.78
N ARG A 19 3.66 1.20 10.71
CA ARG A 19 5.07 1.01 10.31
C ARG A 19 5.58 2.13 9.42
N VAL A 20 4.72 3.06 8.97
CA VAL A 20 5.11 4.20 8.13
C VAL A 20 6.12 5.10 8.87
N ASP A 21 6.07 5.16 10.19
CA ASP A 21 7.04 5.91 11.02
C ASP A 21 8.48 5.36 10.95
N GLN A 22 8.67 4.14 10.41
CA GLN A 22 9.99 3.52 10.22
C GLN A 22 10.63 3.89 8.87
N LEU A 23 9.89 4.60 8.01
CA LEU A 23 10.42 5.06 6.73
C LEU A 23 11.40 6.21 6.95
N THR A 24 12.49 6.20 6.19
CA THR A 24 13.40 7.34 6.12
C THR A 24 12.71 8.53 5.45
N ALA A 25 13.22 9.75 5.65
CA ALA A 25 12.65 10.95 5.02
C ALA A 25 12.47 10.79 3.50
N ARG A 26 13.46 10.19 2.82
CA ARG A 26 13.41 10.00 1.37
C ARG A 26 12.41 8.94 0.93
N GLU A 27 12.25 7.88 1.73
CA GLU A 27 11.23 6.86 1.49
C GLU A 27 9.83 7.40 1.75
N LEU A 28 9.66 8.24 2.77
CA LEU A 28 8.40 8.90 3.08
C LEU A 28 7.98 9.83 1.94
N GLU A 29 8.90 10.60 1.35
CA GLU A 29 8.62 11.43 0.17
C GLU A 29 8.11 10.60 -1.02
N VAL A 30 8.80 9.50 -1.34
CA VAL A 30 8.38 8.56 -2.40
C VAL A 30 7.01 7.98 -2.08
N PHE A 31 6.80 7.57 -0.83
CA PHE A 31 5.56 6.99 -0.35
C PHE A 31 4.41 7.99 -0.46
N THR A 32 4.55 9.22 0.01
CA THR A 32 3.50 10.26 -0.05
C THR A 32 3.14 10.61 -1.49
N LEU A 33 4.11 10.73 -2.39
CA LEU A 33 3.83 11.00 -3.80
C LEU A 33 3.07 9.85 -4.47
N LEU A 34 3.27 8.61 -4.01
CA LEU A 34 2.56 7.43 -4.51
C LEU A 34 1.04 7.51 -4.28
N SER A 35 0.55 8.28 -3.29
CA SER A 35 -0.89 8.44 -2.98
C SER A 35 -1.72 8.94 -4.17
N HIS A 36 -1.09 9.64 -5.12
CA HIS A 36 -1.72 10.17 -6.32
C HIS A 36 -1.76 9.16 -7.48
N GLY A 37 -1.23 7.94 -7.30
CA GLY A 37 -1.13 6.95 -8.37
C GLY A 37 -0.07 7.28 -9.43
N SER A 38 0.86 8.19 -9.14
CA SER A 38 1.92 8.62 -10.06
C SER A 38 2.74 7.43 -10.60
N SER A 39 3.14 7.49 -11.86
CA SER A 39 4.02 6.49 -12.48
C SER A 39 5.44 6.57 -11.89
N ASN A 40 6.24 5.52 -12.04
CA ASN A 40 7.63 5.56 -11.58
C ASN A 40 8.44 6.67 -12.25
N GLN A 41 8.15 6.96 -13.53
CA GLN A 41 8.78 8.06 -14.25
C GLN A 41 8.37 9.41 -13.66
N ALA A 42 7.09 9.62 -13.39
CA ALA A 42 6.62 10.87 -12.75
C ALA A 42 7.21 11.06 -11.35
N LEU A 43 7.35 9.99 -10.57
CA LEU A 43 8.04 10.01 -9.28
C LEU A 43 9.53 10.35 -9.44
N ALA A 44 10.18 9.77 -10.45
CA ALA A 44 11.58 10.02 -10.75
C ALA A 44 11.82 11.49 -11.12
N ASP A 45 10.96 12.05 -11.96
CA ASP A 45 11.00 13.45 -12.37
C ASP A 45 10.74 14.39 -11.19
N ALA A 46 9.72 14.10 -10.36
CA ALA A 46 9.39 14.91 -9.18
C ALA A 46 10.51 14.92 -8.12
N LEU A 47 11.23 13.81 -7.98
CA LEU A 47 12.29 13.64 -6.99
C LEU A 47 13.68 13.91 -7.57
N PHE A 48 13.82 14.21 -8.86
CA PHE A 48 15.09 14.37 -9.57
C PHE A 48 16.02 13.15 -9.43
N VAL A 49 15.47 11.94 -9.55
CA VAL A 49 16.20 10.65 -9.48
C VAL A 49 15.91 9.79 -10.71
N SER A 50 16.57 8.65 -10.84
CA SER A 50 16.26 7.69 -11.91
C SER A 50 15.05 6.82 -11.57
N GLU A 51 14.33 6.32 -12.58
CA GLU A 51 13.25 5.34 -12.38
C GLU A 51 13.74 4.10 -11.62
N ARG A 52 14.99 3.67 -11.88
CA ARG A 52 15.64 2.57 -11.16
C ARG A 52 15.74 2.86 -9.66
N THR A 53 16.10 4.09 -9.29
CA THR A 53 16.19 4.55 -7.90
C THR A 53 14.81 4.55 -7.25
N VAL A 54 13.77 5.00 -7.95
CA VAL A 54 12.38 4.93 -7.46
C VAL A 54 11.97 3.49 -7.20
N ARG A 55 12.24 2.56 -8.13
CA ARG A 55 11.96 1.13 -7.95
C ARG A 55 12.67 0.57 -6.71
N ALA A 56 13.94 0.92 -6.51
CA ALA A 56 14.68 0.51 -5.32
C ALA A 56 14.03 1.04 -4.03
N HIS A 57 13.65 2.32 -3.98
CA HIS A 57 12.92 2.87 -2.84
C HIS A 57 11.58 2.16 -2.61
N LEU A 58 10.80 1.90 -3.67
CA LEU A 58 9.53 1.16 -3.55
C LEU A 58 9.73 -0.25 -3.00
N THR A 59 10.79 -0.96 -3.41
CA THR A 59 11.13 -2.28 -2.84
C THR A 59 11.53 -2.17 -1.37
N SER A 60 12.34 -1.19 -0.99
CA SER A 60 12.70 -0.97 0.42
C SER A 60 11.48 -0.63 1.28
N ILE A 61 10.58 0.22 0.79
CA ILE A 61 9.32 0.57 1.46
C ILE A 61 8.43 -0.67 1.60
N ALA A 62 8.25 -1.44 0.51
CA ALA A 62 7.50 -2.70 0.51
C ALA A 62 7.97 -3.64 1.62
N ILE A 63 9.29 -3.86 1.73
CA ILE A 63 9.89 -4.72 2.75
C ILE A 63 9.64 -4.18 4.17
N LYS A 64 9.81 -2.88 4.38
CA LYS A 64 9.60 -2.25 5.71
C LYS A 64 8.15 -2.30 6.16
N LEU A 65 7.22 -2.13 5.22
CA LEU A 65 5.79 -2.15 5.49
C LEU A 65 5.22 -3.58 5.52
N GLY A 66 5.91 -4.55 4.92
CA GLY A 66 5.44 -5.93 4.76
C GLY A 66 4.39 -6.07 3.66
N LEU A 67 4.52 -5.30 2.58
CA LEU A 67 3.59 -5.26 1.46
C LEU A 67 4.24 -5.85 0.22
N ASP A 68 3.46 -6.59 -0.57
CA ASP A 68 3.97 -7.29 -1.76
C ASP A 68 3.51 -6.66 -3.07
N SER A 69 2.53 -5.76 -3.01
CA SER A 69 1.94 -5.14 -4.19
C SER A 69 2.07 -3.62 -4.20
N ARG A 70 2.37 -3.08 -5.39
CA ARG A 70 2.29 -1.63 -5.64
C ARG A 70 0.92 -1.07 -5.26
N LEU A 71 -0.15 -1.83 -5.53
CA LEU A 71 -1.50 -1.39 -5.21
C LEU A 71 -1.67 -1.25 -3.69
N GLN A 72 -1.16 -2.19 -2.91
CA GLN A 72 -1.17 -2.10 -1.44
C GLN A 72 -0.37 -0.89 -0.94
N LEU A 73 0.80 -0.61 -1.51
CA LEU A 73 1.59 0.60 -1.19
C LEU A 73 0.81 1.88 -1.52
N CYS A 74 0.13 1.91 -2.67
CA CYS A 74 -0.68 3.03 -3.11
C CYS A 74 -1.85 3.29 -2.16
N LEU A 75 -2.56 2.24 -1.74
CA LEU A 75 -3.65 2.30 -0.78
C LEU A 75 -3.17 2.74 0.61
N ALA A 76 -2.07 2.15 1.11
CA ALA A 76 -1.48 2.53 2.38
C ALA A 76 -1.06 4.02 2.38
N SER A 77 -0.45 4.48 1.30
CA SER A 77 -0.06 5.89 1.13
C SER A 77 -1.26 6.82 1.08
N HIS A 78 -2.29 6.46 0.31
CA HIS A 78 -3.51 7.24 0.22
C HIS A 78 -4.22 7.35 1.58
N ALA A 79 -4.34 6.22 2.30
CA ALA A 79 -4.89 6.17 3.66
C ALA A 79 -4.11 7.05 4.64
N HIS A 80 -2.78 6.96 4.61
CA HIS A 80 -1.90 7.76 5.47
C HIS A 80 -2.03 9.27 5.20
N ASN A 81 -2.06 9.68 3.93
CA ASN A 81 -2.08 11.09 3.54
C ASN A 81 -3.42 11.78 3.81
N HIS A 82 -4.53 11.07 3.60
CA HIS A 82 -5.85 11.67 3.72
C HIS A 82 -6.43 11.63 5.13
N GLY A 83 -5.76 10.96 6.09
CA GLY A 83 -6.23 10.86 7.48
C GLY A 83 -7.64 10.26 7.59
N CYS A 84 -8.14 9.68 6.50
CA CYS A 84 -9.47 9.12 6.41
C CYS A 84 -9.51 7.96 7.38
N CYS A 85 -10.48 8.00 8.28
CA CYS A 85 -10.86 6.91 9.16
C CYS A 85 -10.94 5.59 8.39
N THR A 86 -9.81 4.87 8.30
CA THR A 86 -9.71 3.52 7.77
C THR A 86 -10.29 2.57 8.79
N ARG A 87 -11.58 2.76 9.11
CA ARG A 87 -12.35 1.65 9.62
C ARG A 87 -12.64 0.82 8.37
N PRO A 88 -12.08 -0.39 8.23
CA PRO A 88 -12.49 -1.24 7.14
C PRO A 88 -14.01 -1.37 7.23
N LEU A 89 -14.71 -1.26 6.09
CA LEU A 89 -16.07 -1.77 5.99
C LEU A 89 -15.94 -3.27 6.23
N HIS A 90 -15.95 -3.68 7.49
CA HIS A 90 -16.03 -5.07 7.91
C HIS A 90 -17.39 -5.56 7.42
N ILE A 91 -17.44 -6.03 6.18
CA ILE A 91 -18.42 -7.02 5.78
C ILE A 91 -18.00 -8.23 6.60
N VAL A 92 -18.60 -8.37 7.79
CA VAL A 92 -18.60 -9.63 8.51
C VAL A 92 -19.21 -10.63 7.53
N ALA A 93 -18.37 -11.45 6.91
CA ALA A 93 -18.84 -12.69 6.35
C ALA A 93 -19.18 -13.58 7.56
N ASP A 94 -20.43 -13.49 8.02
CA ASP A 94 -21.02 -14.47 8.92
C ASP A 94 -21.18 -15.81 8.18
N ASP A 95 -20.07 -16.48 7.86
CA ASP A 95 -20.05 -17.87 7.40
C ASP A 95 -20.09 -18.83 8.61
N ASN A 96 -21.00 -18.58 9.56
CA ASN A 96 -21.32 -19.57 10.59
C ASN A 96 -22.79 -19.52 11.04
N SER A 97 -23.71 -19.73 10.10
CA SER A 97 -25.12 -20.07 10.42
C SER A 97 -25.41 -21.58 10.31
N LEU A 98 -24.41 -22.45 10.45
CA LEU A 98 -24.61 -23.90 10.59
C LEU A 98 -24.39 -24.34 12.05
N ALA A 99 -25.32 -23.96 12.92
CA ALA A 99 -25.54 -24.64 14.20
C ALA A 99 -26.93 -24.29 14.77
N ALA A 100 -27.96 -25.01 14.32
CA ALA A 100 -29.10 -25.50 15.11
C ALA A 100 -30.14 -26.18 14.19
#